data_AF-A0A164A4L8-F1
#
_entry.id   AF-A0A164A4L8-F1
#
_cell.length_a   1.000
_cell.length_b   1.000
_cell.length_c   1.000
_cell.angle_alpha   90.00
_cell.angle_beta   90.00
_cell.angle_gamma   90.00
#
_symmetry.space_group_name_H-M   'P 1'
#
loop_
_entity.id
_entity.type
_entity.pdbx_description
1 polymer ?
#
loop_
_entity_poly.entity_id
_entity_poly.type
_entity_poly.pdbx_seq_one_letter_code
_entity_poly.pdbx_strand_id
1 'polypeptide(L)'
;MKKITFMVLGMAAMIAVSCGEKKEAPKEGEAATTEAPAEAPAKEEASAATGYDAVLDKYEKIADEHIALMKKVQAGDTAAVADATKVSEELMKIAEELQKTDPTTITKEQTARFQAIAEKYQKALMS
;
A
#
# COMPACT_ATOMS: atom_id res chain seq x y z
N MET A 1 -27.18 -11.59 -38.52
CA MET A 1 -25.71 -11.32 -38.48
C MET A 1 -25.44 -10.64 -37.14
N LYS A 2 -24.55 -11.04 -36.22
CA LYS A 2 -23.42 -11.98 -36.24
C LYS A 2 -23.57 -12.94 -35.05
N LYS A 3 -23.33 -14.24 -35.29
CA LYS A 3 -23.21 -15.28 -34.27
C LYS A 3 -21.74 -15.31 -33.87
N ILE A 4 -21.42 -14.99 -32.62
CA ILE A 4 -20.06 -15.07 -32.10
C ILE A 4 -19.81 -16.53 -31.74
N THR A 5 -19.10 -17.20 -32.64
CA THR A 5 -18.59 -18.55 -32.52
C THR A 5 -17.72 -18.67 -31.28
N PHE A 6 -18.22 -19.43 -30.31
CA PHE A 6 -17.44 -20.07 -29.25
C PHE A 6 -16.60 -21.19 -29.89
N MET A 7 -15.27 -21.04 -29.91
CA MET A 7 -14.31 -22.08 -30.26
C MET A 7 -13.15 -21.92 -29.25
N VAL A 8 -13.16 -22.59 -28.09
CA VAL A 8 -12.77 -23.99 -27.86
C VAL A 8 -11.33 -24.28 -28.29
N LEU A 9 -10.53 -24.65 -27.27
CA LEU A 9 -9.29 -25.46 -27.30
C LEU A 9 -8.00 -24.89 -27.91
N GLY A 10 -6.93 -24.94 -27.12
CA GLY A 10 -5.64 -25.44 -27.61
C GLY A 10 -4.39 -24.95 -26.87
N MET A 11 -3.54 -25.92 -26.48
CA MET A 11 -2.19 -25.82 -25.87
C MET A 11 -2.16 -25.44 -24.38
N ALA A 12 -2.01 -26.33 -23.41
CA ALA A 12 -1.18 -27.55 -23.30
C ALA A 12 0.32 -27.29 -23.52
N ALA A 13 1.01 -27.13 -22.40
CA ALA A 13 2.35 -27.59 -22.04
C ALA A 13 3.51 -27.41 -23.05
N MET A 14 4.50 -26.59 -22.66
CA MET A 14 5.90 -26.89 -22.90
C MET A 14 6.68 -26.70 -21.60
N ILE A 15 7.19 -27.83 -21.12
CA ILE A 15 8.13 -28.01 -20.01
C ILE A 15 9.52 -27.65 -20.54
N ALA A 16 10.29 -26.85 -19.79
CA ALA A 16 11.75 -26.94 -19.81
C ALA A 16 12.30 -26.43 -18.48
N VAL A 17 12.26 -27.32 -17.49
CA VAL A 17 13.23 -27.39 -16.40
C VAL A 17 14.62 -27.41 -17.06
N SER A 18 15.28 -26.27 -17.10
CA SER A 18 16.69 -26.19 -17.47
C SER A 18 17.52 -26.52 -16.23
N CYS A 19 17.80 -27.81 -16.07
CA CYS A 19 18.84 -28.28 -15.18
C CYS A 19 19.57 -29.43 -15.86
N GLY A 20 20.84 -29.21 -16.19
CA GLY A 20 21.83 -30.29 -16.21
C GLY A 20 22.70 -30.42 -17.46
N GLU A 21 23.74 -29.61 -17.56
CA GLU A 21 25.07 -30.13 -17.92
C GLU A 21 25.99 -30.08 -16.70
N LYS A 22 26.73 -31.16 -16.53
CA LYS A 22 27.31 -31.68 -15.28
C LYS A 22 28.63 -31.00 -14.95
N LYS A 23 28.88 -30.62 -13.68
CA LYS A 23 30.16 -30.90 -12.99
C LYS A 23 30.06 -30.76 -11.45
N GLU A 24 30.29 -31.90 -10.79
CA GLU A 24 30.91 -32.16 -9.48
C GLU A 24 30.26 -31.69 -8.14
N ALA A 25 30.10 -32.68 -7.25
CA ALA A 25 29.64 -32.64 -5.86
C ALA A 25 30.84 -32.51 -4.88
N PRO A 26 30.69 -32.72 -3.56
CA PRO A 26 29.83 -32.10 -2.53
C PRO A 26 30.68 -31.50 -1.37
N LYS A 27 30.06 -30.75 -0.44
CA LYS A 27 30.47 -30.78 0.98
C LYS A 27 29.39 -30.21 1.91
N GLU A 28 28.90 -31.09 2.80
CA GLU A 28 28.21 -30.79 4.05
C GLU A 28 29.10 -30.04 5.04
N GLY A 29 28.47 -29.45 6.06
CA GLY A 29 29.08 -28.91 7.26
C GLY A 29 28.57 -27.49 7.52
N GLU A 30 27.41 -27.31 8.15
CA GLU A 30 27.22 -27.32 9.62
C GLU A 30 27.89 -26.11 10.29
N ALA A 31 27.07 -25.20 10.82
CA ALA A 31 27.20 -24.63 12.17
C ALA A 31 26.28 -23.41 12.31
N ALA A 32 25.41 -23.51 13.31
CA ALA A 32 24.77 -22.38 13.95
C ALA A 32 25.82 -21.40 14.48
N THR A 33 25.55 -20.09 14.43
CA THR A 33 25.39 -19.23 15.61
C THR A 33 25.06 -17.80 15.20
N THR A 34 24.21 -17.14 16.00
CA THR A 34 24.24 -15.72 16.43
C THR A 34 24.68 -14.67 15.38
N GLU A 35 23.88 -13.67 15.04
CA GLU A 35 23.59 -12.53 15.90
C GLU A 35 22.47 -11.69 15.29
N ALA A 36 21.48 -11.37 16.13
CA ALA A 36 20.62 -10.23 15.90
C ALA A 36 21.39 -8.95 16.23
N PRO A 37 21.39 -7.92 15.38
CA PRO A 37 21.44 -6.57 15.87
C PRO A 37 19.99 -6.19 16.21
N ALA A 38 19.70 -6.19 17.51
CA ALA A 38 18.67 -5.33 18.05
C ALA A 38 19.12 -3.88 17.78
N GLU A 39 18.71 -3.33 16.64
CA GLU A 39 18.72 -1.89 16.47
C GLU A 39 17.63 -1.33 17.38
N ALA A 40 18.08 -0.57 18.37
CA ALA A 40 17.25 0.19 19.28
C ALA A 40 16.20 0.98 18.50
N PRO A 41 15.00 1.19 19.06
CA PRO A 41 14.07 2.15 18.48
C PRO A 41 14.76 3.50 18.54
N ALA A 42 15.24 3.97 17.39
CA ALA A 42 15.48 5.38 17.16
C ALA A 42 14.16 6.04 17.50
N LYS A 43 14.12 6.66 18.69
CA LYS A 43 13.03 7.51 19.12
C LYS A 43 13.12 8.70 18.18
N GLU A 44 12.43 8.57 17.06
CA GLU A 44 12.30 9.60 16.04
C GLU A 44 11.64 10.78 16.76
N GLU A 45 12.48 11.75 17.09
CA GLU A 45 12.03 13.03 17.59
C GLU A 45 11.02 13.52 16.56
N ALA A 46 9.78 13.78 17.02
CA ALA A 46 8.72 14.38 16.24
C ALA A 46 9.17 15.79 15.82
N SER A 47 10.03 15.82 14.81
CA SER A 47 10.37 16.98 14.03
C SER A 47 9.03 17.42 13.48
N ALA A 48 8.63 18.65 13.81
CA ALA A 48 7.40 19.22 13.27
C ALA A 48 7.39 18.95 11.77
N ALA A 49 6.45 18.11 11.30
CA ALA A 49 6.45 17.65 9.93
C ALA A 49 6.38 18.88 9.01
N THR A 50 7.38 19.06 8.17
CA THR A 50 7.44 20.15 7.19
C THR A 50 7.39 19.59 5.79
N GLY A 51 6.71 20.26 4.88
CA GLY A 51 6.62 19.79 3.49
C GLY A 51 5.75 18.55 3.35
N TYR A 52 6.24 17.54 2.62
CA TYR A 52 5.44 16.37 2.23
C TYR A 52 4.97 15.53 3.43
N ASP A 53 5.75 15.45 4.51
CA ASP A 53 5.34 14.72 5.72
C ASP A 53 4.08 15.32 6.36
N ALA A 54 3.92 16.63 6.33
CA ALA A 54 2.69 17.28 6.82
C ALA A 54 1.47 16.93 5.96
N VAL A 55 1.68 16.76 4.65
CA VAL A 55 0.62 16.31 3.73
C VAL A 55 0.24 14.86 4.03
N LEU A 56 1.23 14.00 4.33
CA LEU A 56 0.99 12.61 4.73
C LEU A 56 0.28 12.51 6.08
N ASP A 57 0.66 13.32 7.08
CA ASP A 57 -0.02 13.39 8.37
C ASP A 57 -1.49 13.80 8.22
N LYS A 58 -1.74 14.81 7.38
CA LYS A 58 -3.09 15.26 7.04
C LYS A 58 -3.85 14.16 6.30
N TYR A 59 -3.21 13.47 5.35
CA TYR A 59 -3.83 12.36 4.63
C TYR A 59 -4.26 11.24 5.57
N GLU A 60 -3.37 10.80 6.47
CA GLU A 60 -3.65 9.75 7.43
C GLU A 60 -4.84 10.11 8.34
N LYS A 61 -4.84 11.34 8.87
CA LYS A 61 -5.93 11.82 9.74
C LYS A 61 -7.28 11.84 9.00
N ILE A 62 -7.33 12.44 7.82
CA ILE A 62 -8.58 12.57 7.05
C ILE A 62 -9.06 11.20 6.54
N ALA A 63 -8.14 10.30 6.17
CA ALA A 63 -8.48 8.93 5.81
C ALA A 63 -9.12 8.18 6.99
N ASP A 64 -8.55 8.29 8.20
CA ASP A 64 -9.09 7.66 9.40
C ASP A 64 -10.46 8.23 9.80
N GLU A 65 -10.64 9.54 9.69
CA GLU A 65 -11.93 10.19 9.93
C GLU A 65 -12.99 9.73 8.93
N HIS A 66 -12.63 9.63 7.65
CA HIS A 66 -13.54 9.14 6.62
C HIS A 66 -13.94 7.69 6.86
N ILE A 67 -12.99 6.81 7.21
CA ILE A 67 -13.28 5.40 7.57
C ILE A 67 -14.28 5.35 8.73
N ALA A 68 -14.08 6.16 9.77
CA ALA A 68 -14.95 6.18 10.93
C ALA A 68 -16.38 6.64 10.57
N LEU A 69 -16.50 7.66 9.74
CA LEU A 69 -17.79 8.15 9.25
C LEU A 69 -18.49 7.13 8.35
N MET A 70 -17.75 6.49 7.43
CA MET A 70 -18.31 5.45 6.55
C MET A 70 -18.83 4.25 7.34
N LYS A 71 -18.17 3.86 8.43
CA LYS A 71 -18.69 2.81 9.34
C LYS A 71 -20.00 3.22 10.01
N LYS A 72 -20.15 4.48 10.41
CA LYS A 72 -21.41 5.00 10.96
C LYS A 72 -22.51 4.99 9.90
N VAL A 73 -22.19 5.42 8.67
CA VAL A 73 -23.13 5.39 7.54
C VAL A 73 -23.58 3.95 7.23
N GLN A 74 -22.65 2.99 7.20
CA GLN A 74 -22.96 1.57 7.03
C GLN A 74 -23.82 1.01 8.17
N ALA A 75 -23.65 1.51 9.40
CA ALA A 75 -24.48 1.18 10.55
C ALA A 75 -25.86 1.87 10.53
N GLY A 76 -26.16 2.69 9.52
CA GLY A 76 -27.44 3.36 9.33
C GLY A 76 -27.53 4.78 9.89
N ASP A 77 -26.42 5.35 10.38
CA ASP A 77 -26.38 6.75 10.81
C ASP A 77 -26.30 7.68 9.60
N THR A 78 -27.47 8.13 9.15
CA THR A 78 -27.59 9.03 8.00
C THR A 78 -27.11 10.46 8.28
N ALA A 79 -26.98 10.86 9.55
CA ALA A 79 -26.42 12.17 9.90
C ALA A 79 -24.92 12.23 9.58
N ALA A 80 -24.21 11.09 9.64
CA ALA A 80 -22.79 10.99 9.28
C ALA A 80 -22.53 11.17 7.77
N VAL A 81 -23.55 11.09 6.90
CA VAL A 81 -23.37 11.19 5.43
C VAL A 81 -22.87 12.57 5.02
N ALA A 82 -23.41 13.64 5.63
CA ALA A 82 -22.99 14.99 5.32
C ALA A 82 -21.53 15.23 5.68
N ASP A 83 -21.08 14.71 6.83
CA ASP A 83 -19.70 14.84 7.26
C ASP A 83 -18.77 13.93 6.45
N ALA A 84 -19.20 12.71 6.09
CA ALA A 84 -18.44 11.83 5.19
C ALA A 84 -18.20 12.49 3.82
N THR A 85 -19.18 13.25 3.32
CA THR A 85 -19.06 14.00 2.07
C THR A 85 -18.03 15.13 2.18
N LYS A 86 -18.06 15.93 3.27
CA LYS A 86 -17.06 16.98 3.49
C LYS A 86 -15.64 16.40 3.61
N VAL A 87 -15.48 15.32 4.37
CA VAL A 87 -14.17 14.66 4.54
C VAL A 87 -13.68 14.06 3.21
N SER A 88 -14.59 13.53 2.37
CA SER A 88 -14.26 13.12 1.00
C SER A 88 -13.75 14.28 0.14
N GLU A 89 -14.32 15.49 0.26
CA GLU A 89 -13.80 16.68 -0.42
C GLU A 89 -12.39 17.07 0.07
N GLU A 90 -12.11 16.90 1.37
CA GLU A 90 -10.77 17.12 1.91
C GLU A 90 -9.76 16.09 1.37
N LEU A 91 -10.16 14.82 1.22
CA LEU A 91 -9.33 13.80 0.55
C LEU A 91 -9.00 14.20 -0.89
N MET A 92 -9.95 14.78 -1.64
CA MET A 92 -9.68 15.29 -2.99
C MET A 92 -8.67 16.46 -2.97
N LYS A 93 -8.79 17.39 -2.01
CA LYS A 93 -7.81 18.48 -1.86
C LYS A 93 -6.42 17.96 -1.55
N ILE A 94 -6.31 16.92 -0.73
CA ILE A 94 -5.03 16.26 -0.43
C ILE A 94 -4.47 15.62 -1.70
N ALA A 95 -5.30 14.96 -2.52
CA ALA A 95 -4.85 14.42 -3.80
C ALA A 95 -4.29 15.52 -4.73
N GLU A 96 -4.89 16.71 -4.76
CA GLU A 96 -4.34 17.85 -5.49
C GLU A 96 -3.02 18.37 -4.89
N GLU A 97 -2.89 18.42 -3.57
CA GLU A 97 -1.64 18.80 -2.89
C GLU A 97 -0.51 17.81 -3.23
N LEU A 98 -0.81 16.51 -3.25
CA LEU A 98 0.11 15.46 -3.65
C LEU A 98 0.55 15.61 -5.12
N GLN A 99 -0.37 15.95 -6.03
CA GLN A 99 -0.06 16.18 -7.45
C GLN A 99 0.83 17.41 -7.68
N LYS A 100 0.73 18.42 -6.82
CA LYS A 100 1.54 19.65 -6.90
C LYS A 100 2.93 19.47 -6.27
N THR A 101 3.16 18.38 -5.53
CA THR A 101 4.45 18.11 -4.91
C THR A 101 5.48 17.72 -5.97
N ASP A 102 6.68 18.30 -5.89
CA ASP A 102 7.79 17.92 -6.76
C ASP A 102 8.23 16.47 -6.45
N PRO A 103 8.08 15.53 -7.39
CA PRO A 103 8.39 14.12 -7.14
C PRO A 103 9.88 13.87 -6.85
N THR A 104 10.78 14.79 -7.22
CA THR A 104 12.22 14.67 -6.93
C THR A 104 12.56 14.94 -5.46
N THR A 105 11.63 15.53 -4.71
CA THR A 105 11.79 15.86 -3.29
C THR A 105 11.25 14.79 -2.35
N ILE A 106 10.57 13.77 -2.90
CA ILE A 106 9.92 12.71 -2.12
C ILE A 106 10.92 11.58 -1.89
N THR A 107 11.10 11.19 -0.62
CA THR A 107 11.95 10.07 -0.22
C THR A 107 11.26 8.72 -0.42
N LYS A 108 12.03 7.63 -0.32
CA LYS A 108 11.47 6.26 -0.40
C LYS A 108 10.58 5.97 0.81
N GLU A 109 10.99 6.44 1.98
CA GLU A 109 10.29 6.30 3.25
C GLU A 109 8.93 7.01 3.18
N GLN A 110 8.91 8.23 2.66
CA GLN A 110 7.68 8.99 2.42
C GLN A 110 6.76 8.32 1.40
N THR A 111 7.32 7.75 0.33
CA THR A 111 6.55 6.97 -0.66
C THR A 111 5.93 5.73 -0.03
N ALA A 112 6.69 4.98 0.77
CA ALA A 112 6.21 3.81 1.48
C ALA A 112 5.11 4.18 2.49
N ARG A 113 5.27 5.32 3.19
CA ARG A 113 4.26 5.82 4.13
C ARG A 113 2.97 6.21 3.42
N PHE A 114 3.05 6.90 2.28
CA PHE A 114 1.87 7.16 1.44
C PHE A 114 1.15 5.88 1.03
N GLN A 115 1.89 4.87 0.55
CA GLN A 115 1.32 3.57 0.15
C GLN A 115 0.64 2.86 1.33
N ALA A 116 1.27 2.85 2.50
CA ALA A 116 0.71 2.24 3.70
C ALA A 116 -0.62 2.90 4.12
N ILE A 117 -0.70 4.24 4.07
CA ILE A 117 -1.94 4.98 4.35
C ILE A 117 -3.01 4.62 3.31
N ALA A 118 -2.66 4.62 2.01
CA ALA A 118 -3.59 4.31 0.93
C ALA A 118 -4.13 2.88 1.00
N GLU A 119 -3.26 1.89 1.28
CA GLU A 119 -3.65 0.49 1.45
C GLU A 119 -4.55 0.30 2.68
N LYS A 120 -4.20 0.91 3.81
CA LYS A 120 -5.04 0.91 5.03
C LYS A 120 -6.43 1.44 4.71
N TYR A 121 -6.48 2.58 4.01
CA TYR A 121 -7.72 3.24 3.65
C TYR A 121 -8.58 2.39 2.70
N GLN A 122 -8.00 1.87 1.63
CA GLN A 122 -8.70 0.99 0.68
C GLN A 122 -9.23 -0.27 1.38
N LYS A 123 -8.40 -0.93 2.19
CA LYS A 123 -8.79 -2.13 2.94
C LYS A 123 -9.96 -1.86 3.88
N ALA A 124 -9.95 -0.72 4.56
CA ALA A 124 -11.00 -0.35 5.51
C ALA A 124 -12.33 0.03 4.84
N LEU A 125 -12.31 0.49 3.59
CA LEU A 125 -13.53 0.75 2.83
C LEU A 125 -14.14 -0.50 2.18
N MET A 126 -13.32 -1.54 1.97
CA MET A 126 -13.77 -2.83 1.44
C MET A 126 -14.22 -3.81 2.53
N SER A 127 -13.96 -3.50 3.80
CA SER A 127 -14.35 -4.31 4.97
C SER A 127 -15.73 -3.94 5.49
#